data_AF-A0A376MT89-F1
#
_entry.id   AF-A0A376MT89-F1
#
_cell.length_a   1.000
_cell.length_b   1.000
_cell.length_c   1.000
_cell.angle_alpha   90.00
_cell.angle_beta   90.00
_cell.angle_gamma   90.00
#
_symmetry.space_group_name_H-M   'P 1'
#
loop_
_entity.id
_entity.type
_entity.pdbx_description
1 polymer ?
#
loop_
_entity_poly.entity_id
_entity_poly.type
_entity_poly.pdbx_seq_one_letter_code
_entity_poly.pdbx_strand_id
1 'polypeptide(L)' 'MVSIEWLRERARLLTGEPQPIEFTDRVVAVVRYRDGSVIDVVHQVKE' A
#
# COMPACT_ATOMS: atom_id res chain seq x y z
N MET A 1 -24.53 1.35 -9.52
CA MET A 1 -23.12 0.94 -9.36
C MET A 1 -22.26 2.20 -9.41
N VAL A 2 -21.17 2.24 -8.65
CA VAL A 2 -20.21 3.36 -8.67
C VAL A 2 -18.83 2.83 -9.06
N SER A 3 -17.94 3.70 -9.54
CA SER A 3 -16.57 3.32 -9.88
C SER A 3 -15.68 3.22 -8.64
N ILE A 4 -14.52 2.59 -8.77
CA ILE A 4 -13.54 2.48 -7.68
C ILE A 4 -12.93 3.84 -7.32
N GLU A 5 -12.78 4.72 -8.30
CA GLU A 5 -12.29 6.09 -8.12
C GLU A 5 -13.27 6.89 -7.26
N TRP A 6 -14.58 6.74 -7.49
CA TRP A 6 -15.59 7.41 -6.68
C TRP A 6 -15.49 6.97 -5.21
N LEU A 7 -15.29 5.67 -4.95
CA LEU A 7 -15.11 5.15 -3.59
C LEU A 7 -13.83 5.68 -2.92
N ARG A 8 -12.72 5.73 -3.67
CA ARG A 8 -11.45 6.29 -3.19
C ARG A 8 -11.58 7.75 -2.79
N GLU A 9 -12.17 8.58 -3.64
CA GLU A 9 -12.38 9.99 -3.34
C GLU A 9 -13.36 10.18 -2.18
N ARG A 10 -14.41 9.34 -2.10
CA ARG A 10 -15.33 9.38 -0.96
C ARG A 10 -14.63 9.08 0.36
N ALA A 11 -13.70 8.11 0.39
CA ALA A 11 -12.91 7.79 1.59
C ALA A 11 -12.03 8.98 2.00
N ARG A 12 -11.32 9.59 1.05
CA ARG A 12 -10.49 10.78 1.30
C ARG A 12 -11.27 11.98 1.83
N LEU A 13 -12.50 12.19 1.35
CA LEU A 13 -13.38 13.23 1.90
C LEU A 13 -13.77 12.98 3.36
N LEU A 14 -13.80 11.73 3.80
CA LEU A 14 -14.14 11.37 5.19
C LEU A 14 -12.93 11.40 6.12
N THR A 15 -11.77 10.96 5.63
CA THR A 15 -10.58 10.73 6.46
C THR A 15 -9.45 11.73 6.24
N GLY A 16 -9.56 12.58 5.21
CA GLY A 16 -8.46 13.40 4.71
C GLY A 16 -7.48 12.59 3.85
N GLU A 17 -6.43 13.28 3.39
CA GLU A 17 -5.29 12.62 2.73
C GLU A 17 -4.42 11.92 3.79
N PRO A 18 -4.06 10.64 3.59
CA PRO A 18 -3.23 9.91 4.53
C PRO A 18 -1.80 10.46 4.54
N GLN A 19 -1.23 10.61 5.74
CA GLN A 19 0.19 10.89 5.89
C GLN A 19 1.01 9.66 5.44
N PRO A 20 1.96 9.81 4.50
CA PRO A 20 2.82 8.71 4.11
C PRO A 20 3.68 8.20 5.28
N ILE A 21 3.87 6.89 5.36
CA ILE A 21 4.79 6.25 6.30
C ILE A 21 6.20 6.30 5.70
N GLU A 22 7.20 6.66 6.50
CA GLU A 22 8.60 6.57 6.08
C GLU A 22 9.12 5.13 6.25
N PHE A 23 9.83 4.63 5.25
CA PHE A 23 10.44 3.31 5.24
C PHE A 23 11.95 3.43 5.05
N THR A 24 12.70 2.42 5.51
CA THR A 24 14.13 2.26 5.17
C THR A 24 14.28 1.40 3.93
N ASP A 25 15.49 1.34 3.36
CA ASP A 25 15.79 0.48 2.19
C ASP A 25 15.88 -1.02 2.54
N ARG A 26 15.74 -1.40 3.82
CA ARG A 26 15.83 -2.79 4.23
C ARG A 26 14.54 -3.55 3.91
N VAL A 27 14.62 -4.51 2.99
CA VAL A 27 13.55 -5.48 2.73
C VAL A 27 13.43 -6.46 3.89
N VAL A 28 12.22 -6.60 4.45
CA VAL A 28 11.91 -7.50 5.59
C VAL A 28 11.05 -8.69 5.18
N ALA A 29 10.35 -8.63 4.05
CA ALA A 29 9.59 -9.77 3.50
C ALA A 29 9.45 -9.68 1.97
N VAL A 30 9.22 -10.83 1.34
CA VAL A 30 8.92 -10.95 -0.09
C VAL A 30 7.54 -11.54 -0.27
N VAL A 31 6.68 -10.85 -1.02
CA VAL A 31 5.35 -11.34 -1.38
C VAL A 31 5.46 -12.09 -2.70
N ARG A 32 5.12 -13.38 -2.68
CA ARG A 32 5.10 -14.22 -3.87
C ARG A 32 3.68 -14.36 -4.40
N TYR A 33 3.55 -14.26 -5.72
CA TYR A 33 2.33 -14.63 -6.40
C TYR A 33 2.19 -16.16 -6.46
N ARG A 34 0.99 -16.62 -6.82
CA ARG A 34 0.62 -18.04 -6.79
C ARG A 34 1.46 -18.93 -7.70
N ASP A 35 2.05 -18.35 -8.74
CA ASP A 35 2.95 -19.03 -9.69
C ASP A 35 4.41 -19.06 -9.21
N GLY A 36 4.69 -18.51 -8.02
CA GLY A 36 6.02 -18.44 -7.43
C GLY A 36 6.82 -17.20 -7.81
N SER A 37 6.32 -16.34 -8.72
CA SER A 37 6.93 -15.06 -9.06
C SER A 37 6.87 -14.07 -7.89
N VAL A 38 7.78 -13.10 -7.87
CA VAL A 38 7.76 -12.01 -6.88
C VAL A 38 6.82 -10.92 -7.39
N ILE A 39 5.80 -10.57 -6.59
CA ILE A 39 4.84 -9.52 -6.93
C ILE A 39 5.03 -8.26 -6.10
N ASP A 40 5.61 -8.38 -4.90
CA ASP A 40 5.88 -7.22 -4.03
C ASP A 40 6.95 -7.53 -2.97
N VAL A 41 7.45 -6.49 -2.32
CA VAL A 41 8.39 -6.56 -1.18
C VAL A 41 7.94 -5.63 -0.06
N VAL A 42 8.11 -6.06 1.18
CA VAL A 42 7.81 -5.23 2.36
C VAL A 42 9.10 -4.63 2.88
N HIS A 43 9.13 -3.31 3.03
CA HIS A 43 10.26 -2.56 3.59
C HIS A 43 10.05 -2.31 5.09
N GLN A 44 11.16 -2.22 5.83
CA GLN A 44 11.15 -1.89 7.25
C GLN A 44 10.62 -0.46 7.45
N VAL A 45 9.70 -0.27 8.41
CA VAL A 45 9.25 1.07 8.83
C VAL A 45 10.40 1.80 9.54
N LYS A 46 10.56 3.09 9.26
CA LYS A 46 11.53 3.95 9.95
C LYS A 46 10.96 4.35 11.32
N GLU A 47 11.72 4.12 12.39
CA GLU A 47 11.38 4.52 13.77
C GLU A 47 11.35 6.05 13.95
#